data_AF-A0A2R6N0B5-F1
#
_entry.id   AF-A0A2R6N0B5-F1
#
_cell.length_a   1.000
_cell.length_b   1.000
_cell.length_c   1.000
_cell.angle_alpha   90.00
_cell.angle_beta   90.00
_cell.angle_gamma   90.00
#
_symmetry.space_group_name_H-M   'P 1'
#
loop_
_entity.id
_entity.type
_entity.pdbx_description
1 polymer ?
#
loop_
_entity_poly.entity_id
_entity_poly.type
_entity_poly.pdbx_seq_one_letter_code
_entity_poly.pdbx_strand_id
1 'polypeptide(L)'
;MVSLLTWVAVGVLLYTLAAFALDRRGLLPDAVRVQGPITTVHTQSGKDFLDWLAGPKRFWRAWANFGVGVALVVMLSAFLFLLVFAVSTLRNPPEATAVNRPRNVLVIPGVNDFLPLSVAPEIVFGLAVGLVVHEGGHGLLCRVEDIDIDSMGLAFFAF
;
A
#
# COMPACT_ATOMS: atom_id res chain seq x y z
N MET A 1 -35.48 1.77 -3.70
CA MET A 1 -34.58 2.87 -3.28
C MET A 1 -33.18 2.47 -3.69
N VAL A 2 -32.45 3.30 -4.45
CA VAL A 2 -31.12 2.95 -4.93
C VAL A 2 -30.14 3.06 -3.75
N SER A 3 -29.31 2.04 -3.51
CA SER A 3 -28.41 2.02 -2.35
C SER A 3 -27.22 2.98 -2.56
N LEU A 4 -26.65 3.50 -1.46
CA LEU A 4 -25.43 4.33 -1.50
C LEU A 4 -24.28 3.61 -2.24
N LEU A 5 -24.14 2.30 -2.03
CA LEU A 5 -23.13 1.48 -2.70
C LEU A 5 -23.31 1.46 -4.21
N THR A 6 -24.56 1.48 -4.69
CA THR A 6 -24.85 1.55 -6.12
C THR A 6 -24.38 2.88 -6.71
N TRP A 7 -24.56 3.99 -5.99
CA TRP A 7 -24.05 5.30 -6.41
C TRP A 7 -22.52 5.36 -6.42
N VAL A 8 -21.86 4.79 -5.40
CA VAL A 8 -20.40 4.68 -5.37
C VAL A 8 -19.90 3.85 -6.56
N ALA A 9 -20.52 2.70 -6.83
CA ALA A 9 -20.14 1.83 -7.94
C ALA A 9 -20.32 2.53 -9.31
N VAL A 10 -21.44 3.26 -9.48
CA VAL A 10 -21.68 4.07 -10.69
C VAL A 10 -20.66 5.19 -10.80
N GLY A 11 -20.30 5.86 -9.71
CA GLY A 11 -19.26 6.88 -9.69
C GLY A 11 -17.89 6.35 -10.12
N VAL A 12 -17.47 5.21 -9.56
CA VAL A 12 -16.22 4.53 -9.95
C VAL A 12 -16.25 4.13 -11.43
N LEU A 13 -17.38 3.60 -11.91
CA LEU A 13 -17.54 3.24 -13.32
C LEU A 13 -17.43 4.46 -14.24
N LEU A 14 -18.14 5.55 -13.92
CA LEU A 14 -18.11 6.80 -14.69
C LEU A 14 -16.71 7.41 -14.72
N TYR A 15 -16.05 7.46 -13.56
CA TYR A 15 -14.65 7.89 -13.47
C TYR A 15 -13.76 7.07 -14.38
N THR A 16 -13.83 5.74 -14.26
CA THR A 16 -13.00 4.81 -15.03
C THR A 16 -13.21 4.99 -16.54
N LEU A 17 -14.47 5.10 -16.97
CA LEU A 17 -14.81 5.32 -18.38
C LEU A 17 -14.31 6.69 -18.88
N ALA A 18 -14.45 7.75 -18.07
CA ALA A 18 -13.98 9.08 -18.43
C ALA A 18 -12.45 9.14 -18.51
N ALA A 19 -11.75 8.62 -17.48
CA ALA A 19 -10.30 8.56 -17.42
C ALA A 19 -9.73 7.76 -18.60
N PHE A 20 -10.34 6.61 -18.91
CA PHE A 20 -9.94 5.80 -20.06
C PHE A 20 -10.22 6.48 -21.41
N ALA A 21 -11.32 7.23 -21.52
CA ALA A 21 -11.62 8.01 -22.71
C ALA A 21 -10.63 9.18 -22.91
N LEU A 22 -10.16 9.81 -21.84
CA LEU A 22 -9.12 10.84 -21.87
C LEU A 22 -7.75 10.27 -22.25
N ASP A 23 -7.39 9.12 -21.68
CA ASP A 23 -6.16 8.38 -21.98
C ASP A 23 -6.10 8.01 -23.48
N ARG A 24 -7.18 7.41 -24.00
CA ARG A 24 -7.33 7.05 -25.42
C ARG A 24 -7.23 8.25 -26.38
N ARG A 25 -7.54 9.45 -25.90
CA ARG A 25 -7.46 10.70 -26.68
C ARG A 25 -6.10 11.40 -26.55
N GLY A 26 -5.16 10.85 -25.77
CA GLY A 26 -3.85 11.46 -25.53
C GLY A 26 -3.94 12.78 -24.76
N LEU A 27 -5.01 12.99 -24.00
CA LEU A 27 -5.23 14.22 -23.23
C LEU A 27 -4.65 14.14 -21.81
N LEU A 28 -4.22 12.95 -21.39
CA LEU A 28 -3.55 12.77 -20.11
C LEU A 28 -2.06 13.09 -20.24
N PRO A 29 -1.45 13.77 -19.25
CA PRO A 29 -0.01 13.96 -19.21
C PRO A 29 0.72 12.62 -19.18
N ASP A 30 1.93 12.54 -19.73
CA ASP A 30 2.77 11.31 -19.70
C ASP A 30 3.05 10.80 -18.27
N ALA A 31 2.95 11.68 -17.27
CA ALA A 31 3.07 11.32 -15.87
C ALA A 31 1.88 10.47 -15.35
N VAL A 32 0.71 10.54 -15.98
CA VAL A 32 -0.51 9.90 -15.51
C VAL A 32 -0.82 8.68 -16.36
N ARG A 33 -0.93 7.51 -15.73
CA ARG A 33 -1.29 6.27 -16.40
C ARG A 33 -2.57 5.71 -15.80
N VAL A 34 -3.51 5.30 -16.65
CA VAL A 34 -4.81 4.76 -16.21
C VAL A 34 -4.85 3.26 -16.52
N GLN A 35 -5.10 2.45 -15.50
CA GLN A 35 -5.28 1.00 -15.61
C GLN A 35 -6.59 0.61 -14.91
N GLY A 36 -7.68 0.66 -15.67
CA GLY A 36 -9.02 0.47 -15.12
C GLY A 36 -9.34 1.56 -14.08
N PRO A 37 -9.85 1.21 -12.88
CA PRO A 37 -10.15 2.21 -11.85
C PRO A 37 -8.90 2.75 -11.14
N ILE A 38 -7.71 2.25 -11.47
CA ILE A 38 -6.46 2.67 -10.85
C ILE A 38 -5.79 3.72 -11.73
N THR A 39 -5.46 4.86 -11.13
CA THR A 39 -4.69 5.93 -11.76
C THR A 39 -3.34 6.03 -11.08
N THR A 40 -2.25 5.83 -11.82
CA THR A 40 -0.90 5.99 -11.29
C THR A 40 -0.30 7.30 -11.76
N VAL A 41 0.24 8.07 -10.81
CA VAL A 41 0.97 9.30 -11.09
C VAL A 41 2.45 9.05 -10.88
N HIS A 42 3.23 9.17 -11.94
CA HIS A 42 4.66 8.97 -11.94
C HIS A 42 5.40 10.31 -11.85
N THR A 43 6.50 10.31 -11.13
CA THR A 43 7.41 11.44 -10.98
C THR A 43 8.85 10.96 -11.04
N GLN A 44 9.70 11.82 -11.60
CA GLN A 44 11.15 11.62 -11.71
C GLN A 44 11.90 12.42 -10.63
N SER A 45 11.25 13.37 -9.96
CA SER A 45 11.89 14.39 -9.12
C SER A 45 12.56 13.85 -7.85
N GLY A 46 12.26 12.62 -7.44
CA GLY A 46 12.90 12.01 -6.26
C GLY A 46 14.24 11.34 -6.55
N LYS A 47 14.65 11.21 -7.83
CA LYS A 47 15.85 10.43 -8.22
C LYS A 47 17.13 11.02 -7.65
N ASP A 48 17.33 12.32 -7.82
CA ASP A 48 18.53 13.02 -7.33
C ASP A 48 18.67 12.92 -5.79
N PHE A 49 17.55 12.97 -5.08
CA PHE A 49 17.52 12.78 -3.63
C PHE A 49 17.91 11.35 -3.24
N LEU A 50 17.39 10.34 -3.95
CA LEU A 50 17.77 8.95 -3.73
C LEU A 50 19.24 8.69 -4.06
N ASP A 51 19.79 9.30 -5.11
CA ASP A 51 21.19 9.16 -5.49
C ASP A 51 22.13 9.74 -4.42
N TRP A 52 21.79 10.90 -3.89
CA TRP A 52 22.49 11.47 -2.75
C TRP A 52 22.39 10.57 -1.51
N LEU A 53 21.18 10.09 -1.19
CA LEU A 53 20.93 9.25 -0.02
C LEU A 53 21.60 7.87 -0.13
N ALA A 54 21.75 7.33 -1.35
CA ALA A 54 22.40 6.05 -1.63
C ALA A 54 23.93 6.09 -1.51
N GLY A 55 24.54 7.29 -1.39
CA GLY A 55 25.99 7.50 -1.30
C GLY A 55 26.74 6.54 -0.38
N PRO A 56 26.32 6.31 0.89
CA PRO A 56 26.97 5.37 1.79
C PRO A 56 26.55 3.90 1.50
N LYS A 57 26.85 3.41 0.29
CA LYS A 57 26.44 2.08 -0.21
C LYS A 57 26.74 0.93 0.77
N ARG A 58 27.89 0.96 1.45
CA ARG A 58 28.28 -0.09 2.42
C ARG A 58 27.36 -0.15 3.64
N PHE A 59 26.93 1.00 4.15
CA PHE A 59 25.99 1.07 5.28
C PHE A 59 24.64 0.49 4.88
N TRP A 60 24.11 0.92 3.74
CA TRP A 60 22.82 0.44 3.23
C TRP A 60 22.81 -1.05 2.94
N ARG A 61 23.89 -1.60 2.36
CA ARG A 61 24.03 -3.06 2.16
C ARG A 61 24.02 -3.84 3.46
N ALA A 62 24.74 -3.38 4.48
CA ALA A 62 24.77 -4.03 5.78
C ALA A 62 23.37 -3.99 6.44
N TRP A 63 22.71 -2.83 6.40
CA TRP A 63 21.35 -2.66 6.89
C TRP A 63 20.34 -3.55 6.17
N ALA A 64 20.41 -3.61 4.83
CA ALA A 64 19.54 -4.45 4.01
C ALA A 64 19.72 -5.94 4.33
N ASN A 65 20.96 -6.43 4.38
CA ASN A 65 21.24 -7.83 4.70
C ASN A 65 20.77 -8.21 6.10
N PHE A 66 20.96 -7.32 7.07
CA PHE A 66 20.42 -7.50 8.42
C PHE A 66 18.88 -7.52 8.40
N GLY A 67 18.26 -6.57 7.71
CA GLY A 67 16.81 -6.47 7.55
C GLY A 67 16.21 -7.71 6.88
N VAL A 68 16.86 -8.27 5.86
CA VAL A 68 16.45 -9.54 5.23
C VAL A 68 16.51 -10.69 6.23
N GLY A 69 17.56 -10.78 7.04
CA GLY A 69 17.64 -11.77 8.12
C GLY A 69 16.49 -11.64 9.12
N VAL A 70 16.18 -10.43 9.57
CA VAL A 70 15.04 -10.15 10.46
C VAL A 70 13.72 -10.52 9.79
N ALA A 71 13.53 -10.14 8.53
CA ALA A 71 12.31 -10.43 7.77
C ALA A 71 12.07 -11.93 7.65
N LEU A 72 13.11 -12.74 7.38
CA LEU A 72 12.99 -14.20 7.34
C LEU A 72 12.57 -14.79 8.69
N VAL A 73 13.15 -14.31 9.80
CA VAL A 73 12.79 -14.75 11.15
C VAL A 73 11.34 -14.39 11.47
N VAL A 74 10.93 -13.15 11.18
CA VAL A 74 9.55 -12.68 11.41
C VAL A 74 8.57 -13.45 10.54
N MET A 75 8.88 -13.67 9.26
CA MET A 75 8.01 -14.40 8.34
C MET A 75 7.80 -15.85 8.77
N LEU A 76 8.88 -16.56 9.14
CA LEU A 76 8.78 -17.92 9.67
C LEU A 76 8.00 -17.95 10.99
N SER A 77 8.28 -17.03 11.90
CA SER A 77 7.60 -16.96 13.21
C SER A 77 6.11 -16.66 13.06
N ALA A 78 5.76 -15.69 12.22
CA ALA A 78 4.38 -15.35 11.91
C ALA A 78 3.66 -16.51 11.23
N PHE A 79 4.30 -17.21 10.29
CA PHE A 79 3.74 -18.39 9.65
C PHE A 79 3.44 -19.49 10.67
N LEU A 80 4.40 -19.84 11.52
CA LEU A 80 4.20 -20.86 12.57
C LEU A 80 3.13 -20.43 13.58
N PHE A 81 3.13 -19.17 13.99
CA PHE A 81 2.12 -18.61 14.88
C PHE A 81 0.71 -18.72 14.28
N LEU A 82 0.54 -18.28 13.02
CA LEU A 82 -0.74 -18.36 12.31
C LEU A 82 -1.16 -19.81 12.09
N LEU A 83 -0.23 -20.72 11.83
CA LEU A 83 -0.51 -22.16 11.70
C LEU A 83 -1.02 -22.75 13.02
N VAL A 84 -0.35 -22.48 14.13
CA VAL A 84 -0.78 -22.91 15.47
C VAL A 84 -2.14 -22.30 15.80
N PHE A 85 -2.33 -21.01 15.51
CA PHE A 85 -3.59 -20.31 15.73
C PHE A 85 -4.73 -20.91 14.90
N ALA A 86 -4.48 -21.23 13.63
CA ALA A 86 -5.45 -21.86 12.74
C ALA A 86 -5.85 -23.26 13.26
N VAL A 87 -4.87 -24.09 13.64
CA VAL A 87 -5.13 -25.43 14.20
C VAL A 87 -5.91 -25.32 15.52
N SER A 88 -5.57 -24.37 16.39
CA SER A 88 -6.28 -24.12 17.64
C SER A 88 -7.74 -23.72 17.39
N THR A 89 -7.97 -22.80 16.45
CA THR A 89 -9.30 -22.31 16.05
C THR A 89 -10.17 -23.43 15.49
N LEU A 90 -9.60 -24.35 14.68
CA LEU A 90 -10.34 -25.50 14.15
C LEU A 90 -10.71 -26.52 15.23
N ARG A 91 -9.87 -26.70 16.25
CA ARG A 91 -10.12 -27.64 17.35
C ARG A 91 -11.08 -27.07 18.39
N ASN A 92 -10.95 -25.80 18.71
CA ASN A 92 -11.76 -25.10 19.69
C ASN A 92 -12.13 -23.72 19.13
N PRO A 93 -13.24 -23.62 18.37
CA PRO A 93 -13.68 -22.35 17.82
C PRO A 93 -13.93 -21.35 18.95
N PRO A 94 -13.16 -20.25 19.03
CA PRO A 94 -13.40 -19.23 20.04
C PRO A 94 -14.72 -18.51 19.74
N GLU A 95 -15.41 -18.06 20.78
CA GLU A 95 -16.57 -17.19 20.57
C GLU A 95 -16.16 -15.91 19.84
N ALA A 96 -17.07 -15.40 19.00
CA ALA A 96 -16.83 -14.20 18.22
C ALA A 96 -16.77 -12.95 19.12
N THR A 97 -15.58 -12.63 19.60
CA THR A 97 -15.29 -11.38 20.32
C THR A 97 -15.28 -10.19 19.37
N ALA A 98 -15.44 -8.98 19.91
CA ALA A 98 -15.32 -7.76 19.11
C ALA A 98 -14.00 -7.71 18.31
N VAL A 99 -12.89 -8.20 18.87
CA VAL A 99 -11.58 -8.19 18.20
C VAL A 99 -11.53 -9.12 16.98
N ASN A 100 -12.16 -10.29 17.06
CA ASN A 100 -12.06 -11.33 16.03
C ASN A 100 -13.16 -11.24 14.95
N ARG A 101 -14.02 -10.20 14.99
CA ARG A 101 -15.03 -9.99 13.96
C ARG A 101 -14.36 -9.55 12.64
N PRO A 102 -14.75 -10.11 11.48
CA PRO A 102 -14.12 -9.78 10.19
C PRO A 102 -14.05 -8.28 9.88
N ARG A 103 -15.08 -7.52 10.26
CA ARG A 103 -15.11 -6.05 10.07
C ARG A 103 -14.00 -5.30 10.81
N ASN A 104 -13.53 -5.84 11.95
CA ASN A 104 -12.54 -5.22 12.82
C ASN A 104 -11.10 -5.62 12.48
N VAL A 105 -10.93 -6.56 11.54
CA VAL A 105 -9.63 -6.87 10.93
C VAL A 105 -9.28 -5.82 9.86
N LEU A 106 -10.28 -5.22 9.21
CA LEU A 106 -10.07 -4.18 8.21
C LEU A 106 -9.74 -2.85 8.89
N VAL A 107 -8.66 -2.21 8.47
CA VAL A 107 -8.26 -0.87 8.94
C VAL A 107 -9.04 0.20 8.17
N ILE A 108 -10.37 0.17 8.29
CA ILE A 108 -11.28 1.13 7.65
C ILE A 108 -11.97 1.95 8.75
N PRO A 109 -11.62 3.25 8.90
CA PRO A 109 -12.25 4.12 9.89
C PRO A 109 -13.78 4.17 9.72
N GLY A 110 -14.51 4.10 10.82
CA GLY A 110 -15.98 4.09 10.85
C GLY A 110 -16.63 2.74 10.54
N VAL A 111 -15.91 1.79 9.94
CA VAL A 111 -16.36 0.39 9.76
C VAL A 111 -15.79 -0.50 10.86
N ASN A 112 -14.56 -0.22 11.27
CA ASN A 112 -13.91 -0.88 12.39
C ASN A 112 -14.37 -0.24 13.71
N ASP A 113 -14.88 -1.06 14.63
CA ASP A 113 -15.39 -0.63 15.93
C ASP A 113 -14.31 0.08 16.78
N PHE A 114 -13.03 -0.17 16.51
CA PHE A 114 -11.87 0.40 17.21
C PHE A 114 -11.31 1.66 16.55
N LEU A 115 -11.74 2.00 15.33
CA LEU A 115 -11.20 3.13 14.56
C LEU A 115 -12.32 4.14 14.26
N PRO A 116 -12.62 5.08 15.17
CA PRO A 116 -13.61 6.12 14.89
C PRO A 116 -13.19 6.99 13.71
N LEU A 117 -14.15 7.59 13.01
CA LEU A 117 -13.88 8.47 11.86
C LEU A 117 -12.99 9.67 12.23
N SER A 118 -12.98 10.09 13.49
CA SER A 118 -12.15 11.18 13.99
C SER A 118 -10.64 10.90 13.87
N VAL A 119 -10.22 9.62 13.87
CA VAL A 119 -8.79 9.23 13.73
C VAL A 119 -8.38 8.92 12.29
N ALA A 120 -9.30 9.09 11.33
CA ALA A 120 -9.02 8.82 9.92
C ALA A 120 -7.84 9.66 9.38
N PRO A 121 -7.69 10.96 9.70
CA PRO A 121 -6.56 11.76 9.22
C PRO A 121 -5.20 11.19 9.66
N GLU A 122 -5.09 10.74 10.90
CA GLU A 122 -3.87 10.17 11.48
C GLU A 122 -3.53 8.83 10.83
N ILE A 123 -4.54 8.00 10.56
CA ILE A 123 -4.36 6.72 9.86
C ILE A 123 -3.88 6.96 8.43
N VAL A 124 -4.52 7.88 7.70
CA VAL A 124 -4.11 8.24 6.33
C VAL A 124 -2.69 8.77 6.32
N PHE A 125 -2.33 9.63 7.28
CA PHE A 125 -0.97 10.13 7.42
C PHE A 125 0.03 9.00 7.69
N GLY A 126 -0.28 8.09 8.63
CA GLY A 126 0.57 6.95 8.94
C GLY A 126 0.77 6.00 7.75
N LEU A 127 -0.30 5.73 6.99
CA LEU A 127 -0.22 4.95 5.76
C LEU A 127 0.60 5.65 4.67
N ALA A 128 0.42 6.97 4.51
CA ALA A 128 1.20 7.75 3.55
C ALA A 128 2.69 7.74 3.90
N VAL A 129 3.05 7.96 5.16
CA VAL A 129 4.44 7.86 5.64
C VAL A 129 4.98 6.45 5.42
N GLY A 130 4.20 5.42 5.79
CA GLY A 130 4.58 4.03 5.60
C GLY A 130 4.87 3.70 4.13
N LEU A 131 4.02 4.15 3.21
CA LEU A 131 4.20 3.97 1.77
C LEU A 131 5.47 4.68 1.26
N VAL A 132 5.67 5.93 1.65
CA VAL A 132 6.87 6.70 1.27
C VAL A 132 8.14 6.01 1.75
N VAL A 133 8.16 5.52 2.98
CA VAL A 133 9.32 4.81 3.54
C VAL A 133 9.50 3.44 2.87
N HIS A 134 8.42 2.71 2.59
CA HIS A 134 8.47 1.39 1.95
C HIS A 134 8.99 1.48 0.52
N GLU A 135 8.30 2.25 -0.33
CA GLU A 135 8.66 2.43 -1.74
C GLU A 135 9.99 3.18 -1.88
N GLY A 136 10.22 4.20 -1.05
CA GLY A 136 11.48 4.93 -1.00
C GLY A 136 12.64 4.03 -0.56
N GLY A 137 12.41 3.10 0.38
CA GLY A 137 13.39 2.11 0.79
C GLY A 137 13.75 1.12 -0.33
N HIS A 138 12.76 0.65 -1.07
CA HIS A 138 13.01 -0.16 -2.27
C HIS A 138 13.80 0.62 -3.32
N GLY A 139 13.41 1.86 -3.62
CA GLY A 139 14.14 2.73 -4.55
C GLY A 139 15.57 3.00 -4.10
N LEU A 140 15.78 3.28 -2.81
CA LEU A 140 17.11 3.47 -2.24
C LEU A 140 18.00 2.24 -2.45
N LEU A 141 17.49 1.04 -2.18
CA LEU A 141 18.25 -0.20 -2.36
C LEU A 141 18.53 -0.50 -3.83
N CYS A 142 17.60 -0.21 -4.74
CA CYS A 142 17.86 -0.28 -6.18
C CYS A 142 19.05 0.61 -6.57
N ARG A 143 19.11 1.86 -6.10
CA ARG A 143 20.25 2.75 -6.37
C ARG A 143 21.56 2.30 -5.72
N VAL A 144 21.50 1.72 -4.53
CA VAL A 144 22.68 1.14 -3.87
C VAL A 144 23.25 -0.03 -4.69
N GLU A 145 22.38 -0.84 -5.30
CA GLU A 145 22.75 -1.97 -6.17
C GLU A 145 22.88 -1.63 -7.65
N ASP A 146 22.93 -0.33 -8.00
CA ASP A 146 23.15 0.14 -9.38
C ASP A 146 22.03 -0.29 -10.36
N ILE A 147 20.81 -0.46 -9.85
CA ILE A 147 19.60 -0.74 -10.62
C ILE A 147 18.89 0.57 -10.90
N ASP A 148 18.69 0.86 -12.19
CA ASP A 148 17.93 2.02 -12.63
C ASP A 148 16.45 1.92 -12.24
N ILE A 149 15.90 3.05 -11.80
CA ILE A 149 14.49 3.21 -11.49
C ILE A 149 13.88 3.99 -12.65
N ASP A 150 12.95 3.41 -13.41
CA ASP A 150 12.33 4.11 -14.53
C ASP A 150 11.47 5.27 -14.05
N SER A 151 10.68 5.07 -13.00
CA SER A 151 9.87 6.12 -12.37
C SER A 151 9.47 5.74 -10.95
N MET A 152 9.16 6.75 -10.13
CA MET A 152 8.49 6.56 -8.85
C MET A 152 7.07 7.11 -8.96
N GLY A 153 6.12 6.58 -8.19
CA GLY A 153 4.76 7.07 -8.31
C GLY A 153 3.83 6.63 -7.20
N LEU A 154 2.64 7.22 -7.21
CA LEU A 154 1.55 6.85 -6.32
C LEU A 154 0.41 6.26 -7.15
N ALA A 155 -0.13 5.13 -6.69
CA ALA A 155 -1.32 4.52 -7.24
C ALA A 155 -2.54 4.98 -6.46
N PHE A 156 -3.52 5.54 -7.18
CA PHE A 156 -4.78 6.00 -6.63
C PHE A 156 -5.91 5.12 -7.15
N PHE A 157 -6.91 4.87 -6.30
CA PHE A 157 -8.13 4.18 -6.68
C PHE A 157 -9.24 5.21 -6.90
N ALA A 158 -9.71 5.32 -8.14
CA ALA A 158 -10.84 6.12 -8.58
C ALA A 158 -10.91 7.52 -7.93
N PHE A 159 -9.97 8.38 -8.31
CA PHE A 159 -9.75 9.70 -7.71
C PHE A 159 -9.97 10.84 -8.71
#